data_AF-A0A8J5KN31-F1
#
_entry.id   AF-A0A8J5KN31-F1
#
_cell.length_a   1.000
_cell.length_b   1.000
_cell.length_c   1.000
_cell.angle_alpha   90.00
_cell.angle_beta   90.00
_cell.angle_gamma   90.00
#
_symmetry.space_group_name_H-M   'P 1'
#
loop_
_entity.id
_entity.type
_entity.pdbx_description
1 polymer ?
#
loop_
_entity_poly.entity_id
_entity_poly.type
_entity_poly.pdbx_seq_one_letter_code
_entity_poly.pdbx_strand_id
1 'polypeptide(L)'
;MGCDTVKIENKWRDSVISHVSFSFLCRYILMAEPDHIIVKPIPNLAKFGSAAAFPFFYIEPKKYEPVLRNFYPEDKGPITNIDPIGNSPVIVDKASLRKIAPTWMNISLEMKKNPEADKAFGWVLEMYAYAVASALHGVGNSLHKDLMIQPPWDLEVGDKYIIHYTYGCDYNMKGELTYGKIGEWRFDKRLYTNKSPPKNLPLPPAGVARSVVRDFYYFNLY
;
A
#
# COMPACT_ATOMS: atom_id res chain seq x y z
N MET A 1 -21.26 6.37 -13.88
CA MET A 1 -20.26 5.59 -14.65
C MET A 1 -19.23 5.11 -13.64
N GLY A 2 -19.34 3.86 -13.18
CA GLY A 2 -18.44 3.29 -12.19
C GLY A 2 -17.18 2.76 -12.85
N CYS A 3 -16.03 2.92 -12.20
CA CYS A 3 -14.80 2.23 -12.57
C CYS A 3 -14.73 0.96 -11.73
N ASP A 4 -14.52 -0.19 -12.37
CA ASP A 4 -14.42 -1.48 -11.69
C ASP A 4 -13.13 -1.56 -10.86
N THR A 5 -13.25 -1.96 -9.60
CA THR A 5 -12.12 -2.27 -8.73
C THR A 5 -11.51 -3.61 -9.17
N VAL A 6 -10.31 -3.58 -9.77
CA VAL A 6 -9.59 -4.82 -10.10
C VAL A 6 -8.89 -5.32 -8.85
N LYS A 7 -9.41 -6.40 -8.28
CA LYS A 7 -8.78 -7.15 -7.19
C LYS A 7 -7.74 -8.10 -7.82
N ILE A 8 -6.44 -7.85 -7.60
CA ILE A 8 -5.40 -8.80 -8.01
C ILE A 8 -5.33 -9.88 -6.93
N GLU A 9 -6.00 -11.01 -7.14
CA GLU A 9 -5.84 -12.20 -6.31
C GLU A 9 -4.66 -13.03 -6.83
N ASN A 10 -3.72 -13.37 -5.94
CA ASN A 10 -2.58 -14.23 -6.23
C ASN A 10 -3.04 -15.67 -6.53
N LYS A 11 -3.49 -15.93 -7.75
CA LYS A 11 -3.61 -17.27 -8.33
C LYS A 11 -3.01 -17.29 -9.72
N TRP A 12 -1.68 -17.47 -9.76
CA TRP A 12 -0.97 -17.89 -10.96
C TRP A 12 -1.32 -19.35 -11.27
N ARG A 13 -2.41 -19.59 -12.01
CA ARG A 13 -2.58 -20.76 -12.89
C ARG A 13 -3.84 -20.62 -13.74
N ASP A 14 -3.61 -20.63 -15.05
CA ASP A 14 -4.46 -21.13 -16.12
C ASP A 14 -5.83 -20.48 -16.35
N SER A 15 -5.87 -19.48 -17.22
CA SER A 15 -6.91 -19.40 -18.26
C SER A 15 -6.50 -18.48 -19.40
N VAL A 16 -6.38 -19.04 -20.59
CA VAL A 16 -6.23 -18.31 -21.86
C VAL A 16 -7.57 -17.63 -22.15
N ILE A 17 -7.64 -16.30 -22.03
CA ILE A 17 -8.83 -15.53 -22.42
C ILE A 17 -8.69 -15.12 -23.88
N SER A 18 -9.41 -15.81 -24.76
CA SER A 18 -9.63 -15.41 -26.14
C SER A 18 -10.78 -14.39 -26.21
N HIS A 19 -10.49 -13.25 -26.86
CA HIS A 19 -11.42 -12.17 -27.25
C HIS A 19 -12.21 -11.47 -26.14
N VAL A 20 -11.67 -10.32 -25.67
CA VAL A 20 -12.43 -9.30 -24.93
C VAL A 20 -12.41 -8.00 -25.72
N SER A 21 -13.59 -7.54 -26.13
CA SER A 21 -13.81 -6.19 -26.66
C SER A 21 -13.47 -5.16 -25.57
N PHE A 22 -12.42 -4.36 -25.80
CA PHE A 22 -12.00 -3.32 -24.87
C PHE A 22 -12.94 -2.11 -24.98
N SER A 23 -13.78 -1.88 -23.96
CA SER A 23 -14.41 -0.58 -23.78
C SER A 23 -13.37 0.42 -23.23
N PHE A 24 -13.31 1.61 -23.85
CA PHE A 24 -12.32 2.68 -23.64
C PHE A 24 -12.39 3.41 -22.28
N LEU A 25 -13.11 2.91 -21.27
CA LEU A 25 -13.72 3.81 -20.27
C LEU A 25 -12.91 4.12 -18.99
N CYS A 26 -11.96 3.29 -18.55
CA CYS A 26 -11.16 3.64 -17.36
C CYS A 26 -9.66 3.65 -17.68
N ARG A 27 -9.04 4.83 -17.65
CA ARG A 27 -7.61 5.07 -17.96
C ARG A 27 -6.69 4.80 -16.77
N TYR A 28 -7.20 4.89 -15.55
CA TYR A 28 -6.44 4.79 -14.31
C TYR A 28 -6.85 3.56 -13.51
N ILE A 29 -5.91 3.07 -12.71
CA ILE A 29 -6.08 1.94 -11.78
C ILE A 29 -5.69 2.45 -10.40
N LEU A 30 -6.54 2.21 -9.40
CA LEU A 30 -6.15 2.27 -7.99
C LEU A 30 -5.61 0.89 -7.60
N MET A 31 -4.32 0.81 -7.31
CA MET A 31 -3.73 -0.33 -6.61
C MET A 31 -3.92 -0.12 -5.10
N ALA A 32 -4.58 -1.07 -4.46
CA ALA A 32 -4.90 -1.05 -3.03
C ALA A 32 -4.57 -2.41 -2.40
N GLU A 33 -4.33 -2.43 -1.09
CA GLU A 33 -4.08 -3.64 -0.33
C GLU A 33 -5.37 -4.19 0.31
N PRO A 34 -5.44 -5.50 0.63
CA PRO A 34 -6.62 -6.12 1.23
C PRO A 34 -7.03 -5.52 2.58
N ASP A 35 -6.12 -4.85 3.26
CA ASP A 35 -6.31 -4.17 4.54
C ASP A 35 -6.44 -2.64 4.39
N HIS A 36 -6.82 -2.19 3.18
CA HIS A 36 -7.35 -0.86 2.97
C HIS A 36 -8.88 -0.83 3.13
N ILE A 37 -9.38 0.02 4.02
CA ILE A 37 -10.79 0.39 4.05
C ILE A 37 -10.96 1.76 3.41
N ILE A 38 -11.69 1.79 2.29
CA ILE A 38 -12.04 3.03 1.59
C ILE A 38 -13.27 3.62 2.27
N VAL A 39 -13.11 4.76 2.93
CA VAL A 39 -14.16 5.41 3.75
C VAL A 39 -14.84 6.58 3.04
N LYS A 40 -14.29 7.03 1.91
CA LYS A 40 -14.82 8.11 1.07
C LYS A 40 -14.50 7.84 -0.40
N PRO A 41 -15.28 8.37 -1.36
CA PRO A 41 -14.91 8.33 -2.77
C PRO A 41 -13.55 8.98 -2.99
N ILE A 42 -12.63 8.26 -3.62
CA ILE A 42 -11.28 8.75 -3.93
C ILE A 42 -11.35 9.46 -5.29
N PRO A 43 -11.06 10.77 -5.38
CA PRO A 43 -10.94 11.43 -6.67
C PRO A 43 -9.73 10.87 -7.42
N ASN A 44 -9.72 11.00 -8.76
CA ASN A 44 -8.50 10.69 -9.50
C ASN A 44 -7.44 11.76 -9.19
N LEU A 45 -6.49 11.42 -8.33
CA LEU A 45 -5.37 12.30 -7.96
C LEU A 45 -4.21 12.23 -8.95
N ALA A 46 -4.18 11.22 -9.82
CA ALA A 46 -3.14 11.06 -10.82
C ALA A 46 -3.31 12.02 -12.00
N LYS A 47 -2.19 12.36 -12.64
CA LYS A 47 -2.13 13.17 -13.86
C LYS A 47 -1.54 12.35 -15.00
N PHE A 48 -1.64 12.84 -16.23
CA PHE A 48 -1.02 12.15 -17.36
C PHE A 48 0.50 12.09 -17.16
N GLY A 49 1.08 10.88 -17.18
CA GLY A 49 2.52 10.67 -16.94
C GLY A 49 2.97 10.83 -15.49
N SER A 50 2.06 11.06 -14.54
CA SER A 50 2.39 11.13 -13.11
C SER A 50 1.34 10.42 -12.27
N ALA A 51 1.75 9.35 -11.60
CA ALA A 51 0.89 8.62 -10.67
C ALA A 51 0.66 9.43 -9.38
N ALA A 52 -0.37 9.10 -8.63
CA ALA A 52 -0.59 9.61 -7.28
C ALA A 52 -0.30 8.51 -6.27
N ALA A 53 0.66 8.73 -5.39
CA ALA A 53 1.15 7.71 -4.47
C ALA A 53 1.21 8.25 -3.04
N PHE A 54 1.05 7.37 -2.06
CA PHE A 54 1.32 7.71 -0.67
C PHE A 54 2.82 7.58 -0.37
N PRO A 55 3.44 8.59 0.29
CA PRO A 55 4.84 8.49 0.71
C PRO A 55 4.99 7.68 2.00
N PHE A 56 5.85 6.67 1.98
CA PHE A 56 6.15 5.83 3.15
C PHE A 56 7.44 6.29 3.82
N PHE A 57 7.36 6.63 5.10
CA PHE A 57 8.51 7.13 5.86
C PHE A 57 9.66 6.11 5.99
N TYR A 58 9.38 4.82 5.86
CA TYR A 58 10.35 3.73 5.94
C TYR A 58 10.93 3.31 4.57
N ILE A 59 10.45 3.93 3.48
CA ILE A 59 11.08 3.80 2.17
C ILE A 59 12.06 4.97 2.03
N GLU A 60 13.35 4.69 2.23
CA GLU A 60 14.41 5.69 2.36
C GLU A 60 15.50 5.48 1.29
N PRO A 61 15.26 5.81 -0.01
CA PRO A 61 16.21 5.50 -1.08
C PRO A 61 17.63 6.03 -0.86
N LYS A 62 17.76 7.22 -0.27
CA LYS A 62 19.08 7.81 0.06
C LYS A 62 19.86 6.97 1.07
N LYS A 63 19.20 6.43 2.09
CA LYS A 63 19.82 5.61 3.14
C LYS A 63 20.32 4.27 2.59
N TYR A 64 19.59 3.72 1.63
CA TYR A 64 19.91 2.43 1.00
C TYR A 64 20.57 2.57 -0.36
N GLU A 65 21.17 3.73 -0.67
CA GLU A 65 21.79 3.99 -1.96
C GLU A 65 22.79 2.90 -2.38
N PRO A 66 23.75 2.45 -1.54
CA PRO A 66 24.71 1.41 -1.93
C PRO A 66 24.04 0.11 -2.41
N VAL A 67 22.94 -0.29 -1.77
CA VAL A 67 22.17 -1.48 -2.12
C VAL A 67 21.36 -1.26 -3.40
N LEU A 68 20.72 -0.09 -3.50
CA LEU A 68 19.85 0.26 -4.63
C LEU A 68 20.63 0.48 -5.93
N ARG A 69 21.92 0.83 -5.89
CA ARG A 69 22.74 0.95 -7.11
C ARG A 69 22.89 -0.36 -7.89
N ASN A 70 22.69 -1.51 -7.25
CA ASN A 70 22.61 -2.79 -7.95
C ASN A 70 21.39 -2.90 -8.90
N PHE A 71 20.33 -2.13 -8.65
CA PHE A 71 19.06 -2.18 -9.40
C PHE A 71 18.71 -0.85 -10.11
N TYR A 72 19.34 0.25 -9.69
CA TYR A 72 19.26 1.58 -10.29
C TYR A 72 20.68 2.16 -10.46
N PRO A 73 21.44 1.70 -11.47
CA PRO A 73 22.83 2.10 -11.65
C PRO A 73 22.98 3.61 -11.91
N GLU A 74 24.17 4.16 -11.68
CA GLU A 74 24.42 5.61 -11.75
C GLU A 74 24.08 6.24 -13.10
N ASP A 75 24.22 5.48 -14.21
CA ASP A 75 23.86 5.93 -15.56
C ASP A 75 22.35 6.16 -15.74
N LYS A 76 21.51 5.63 -14.85
CA LYS A 76 20.06 5.84 -14.86
C LYS A 76 19.63 7.12 -14.17
N GLY A 77 20.52 7.74 -13.39
CA GLY A 77 20.29 9.02 -12.74
C GLY A 77 20.56 9.01 -11.22
N PRO A 78 20.30 10.15 -10.55
CA PRO A 78 20.49 10.27 -9.11
C PRO A 78 19.52 9.39 -8.32
N ILE A 79 19.93 8.91 -7.15
CA ILE A 79 19.08 8.06 -6.28
C ILE A 79 17.78 8.76 -5.86
N THR A 80 17.76 10.09 -5.89
CA THR A 80 16.59 10.93 -5.61
C THR A 80 15.47 10.81 -6.64
N ASN A 81 15.71 10.15 -7.78
CA ASN A 81 14.66 9.82 -8.73
C ASN A 81 13.77 8.66 -8.27
N ILE A 82 14.23 7.88 -7.29
CA ILE A 82 13.41 6.85 -6.66
C ILE A 82 12.56 7.55 -5.59
N ASP A 83 11.26 7.64 -5.84
CA ASP A 83 10.30 8.20 -4.89
C ASP A 83 10.17 7.29 -3.65
N PRO A 84 9.93 7.84 -2.44
CA PRO A 84 9.76 7.08 -1.21
C PRO A 84 8.35 6.46 -1.13
N ILE A 85 8.03 5.57 -2.07
CA ILE A 85 6.69 5.00 -2.27
C ILE A 85 6.72 3.47 -2.29
N GLY A 86 5.56 2.85 -2.23
CA GLY A 86 5.34 1.46 -2.63
C GLY A 86 4.31 1.36 -3.75
N ASN A 87 3.92 0.14 -4.09
CA ASN A 87 2.90 -0.13 -5.11
C ASN A 87 1.47 0.16 -4.64
N SER A 88 1.24 0.43 -3.36
CA SER A 88 -0.09 0.65 -2.80
C SER A 88 -0.03 1.57 -1.56
N PRO A 89 -1.00 2.49 -1.37
CA PRO A 89 -1.99 2.89 -2.35
C PRO A 89 -1.37 3.75 -3.45
N VAL A 90 -1.64 3.40 -4.71
CA VAL A 90 -1.20 4.18 -5.88
C VAL A 90 -2.32 4.26 -6.91
N ILE A 91 -2.57 5.45 -7.43
CA ILE A 91 -3.40 5.67 -8.62
C ILE A 91 -2.46 5.89 -9.80
N VAL A 92 -2.48 4.99 -10.78
CA VAL A 92 -1.56 5.01 -11.92
C VAL A 92 -2.33 4.77 -13.22
N ASP A 93 -1.89 5.38 -14.33
CA ASP A 93 -2.50 5.11 -15.62
C ASP A 93 -2.12 3.71 -16.13
N LYS A 94 -3.03 3.08 -16.88
CA LYS A 94 -2.87 1.72 -17.39
C LYS A 94 -1.62 1.53 -18.26
N ALA A 95 -1.22 2.55 -19.02
CA ALA A 95 -0.06 2.45 -19.90
C ALA A 95 1.23 2.46 -19.10
N SER A 96 1.34 3.34 -18.10
CA SER A 96 2.46 3.37 -17.16
C SER A 96 2.54 2.07 -16.36
N LEU A 97 1.43 1.57 -15.82
CA LEU A 97 1.45 0.28 -15.10
C LEU A 97 1.92 -0.87 -16.00
N ARG A 98 1.43 -0.92 -17.25
CA ARG A 98 1.86 -1.93 -18.23
C ARG A 98 3.36 -1.84 -18.54
N LYS A 99 3.92 -0.62 -18.55
CA LYS A 99 5.36 -0.37 -18.77
C LYS A 99 6.21 -0.84 -17.59
N ILE A 100 5.79 -0.53 -16.35
CA ILE A 100 6.57 -0.85 -15.14
C ILE A 100 6.42 -2.30 -14.70
N ALA A 101 5.27 -2.95 -14.93
CA ALA A 101 4.96 -4.26 -14.33
C ALA A 101 6.00 -5.37 -14.63
N PRO A 102 6.52 -5.54 -15.86
CA PRO A 102 7.54 -6.55 -16.13
C PRO A 102 8.86 -6.28 -15.39
N THR A 103 9.29 -5.01 -15.34
CA THR A 103 10.50 -4.61 -14.62
C THR A 103 10.32 -4.71 -13.12
N TRP A 104 9.16 -4.32 -12.60
CA TRP A 104 8.82 -4.47 -11.20
C TRP A 104 8.92 -5.95 -10.76
N MET A 105 8.31 -6.87 -11.51
CA MET A 105 8.43 -8.31 -11.24
C MET A 105 9.89 -8.78 -11.24
N ASN A 106 10.66 -8.42 -12.26
CA ASN A 106 12.04 -8.87 -12.37
C ASN A 106 12.91 -8.34 -11.22
N ILE A 107 12.80 -7.05 -10.90
CA ILE A 107 13.56 -6.44 -9.80
C ILE A 107 13.14 -7.03 -8.46
N SER A 108 11.85 -7.30 -8.23
CA SER A 108 11.40 -8.00 -7.01
C SER A 108 12.10 -9.36 -6.87
N LEU A 109 12.19 -10.14 -7.95
CA LEU A 109 12.86 -11.44 -7.93
C LEU A 109 14.38 -11.32 -7.76
N GLU A 110 15.01 -10.34 -8.39
CA GLU A 110 16.45 -10.08 -8.28
C GLU A 110 16.82 -9.60 -6.87
N MET A 111 16.07 -8.65 -6.31
CA MET A 111 16.23 -8.21 -4.93
C MET A 111 16.04 -9.38 -3.96
N LYS A 112 15.05 -10.26 -4.20
CA LYS A 112 14.81 -11.41 -3.32
C LYS A 112 15.95 -12.44 -3.36
N LYS A 113 16.64 -12.58 -4.49
CA LYS A 113 17.80 -13.47 -4.64
C LYS A 113 19.10 -12.84 -4.13
N ASN A 114 19.16 -11.51 -4.05
CA ASN A 114 20.32 -10.79 -3.54
C ASN A 114 20.29 -10.75 -2.00
N PRO A 115 21.24 -11.40 -1.29
CA PRO A 115 21.23 -11.48 0.16
C PRO A 115 21.31 -10.13 0.87
N GLU A 116 21.99 -9.14 0.27
CA GLU A 116 22.10 -7.80 0.84
C GLU A 116 20.77 -7.06 0.72
N ALA A 117 20.12 -7.13 -0.44
CA ALA A 117 18.82 -6.49 -0.67
C ALA A 117 17.70 -7.16 0.14
N ASP A 118 17.64 -8.50 0.17
CA ASP A 118 16.63 -9.23 0.97
C ASP A 118 16.78 -8.93 2.46
N LYS A 119 18.02 -8.84 2.95
CA LYS A 119 18.28 -8.44 4.34
C LYS A 119 17.92 -6.97 4.61
N ALA A 120 18.23 -6.07 3.68
CA ALA A 120 18.01 -4.64 3.84
C ALA A 120 16.52 -4.26 3.78
N PHE A 121 15.77 -4.83 2.83
CA PHE A 121 14.39 -4.46 2.55
C PHE A 121 13.37 -5.42 3.17
N GLY A 122 13.69 -6.71 3.31
CA GLY A 122 12.83 -7.71 3.93
C GLY A 122 11.40 -7.68 3.40
N TRP A 123 10.44 -7.41 4.28
CA TRP A 123 9.01 -7.43 3.94
C TRP A 123 8.55 -6.28 3.05
N VAL A 124 9.31 -5.19 2.91
CA VAL A 124 9.00 -4.05 2.02
C VAL A 124 9.73 -4.10 0.68
N LEU A 125 10.37 -5.23 0.36
CA LEU A 125 11.18 -5.39 -0.84
C LEU A 125 10.40 -5.09 -2.13
N GLU A 126 9.16 -5.57 -2.25
CA GLU A 126 8.33 -5.31 -3.44
C GLU A 126 7.96 -3.83 -3.59
N MET A 127 7.91 -3.07 -2.49
CA MET A 127 7.70 -1.62 -2.52
C MET A 127 8.92 -0.90 -3.10
N TYR A 128 10.12 -1.28 -2.66
CA TYR A 128 11.36 -0.76 -3.26
C TYR A 128 11.49 -1.13 -4.74
N ALA A 129 11.16 -2.37 -5.10
CA ALA A 129 11.18 -2.82 -6.49
C ALA A 129 10.20 -2.01 -7.36
N TYR A 130 9.01 -1.69 -6.84
CA TYR A 130 8.04 -0.83 -7.53
C TYR A 130 8.58 0.59 -7.74
N ALA A 131 9.18 1.19 -6.70
CA ALA A 131 9.74 2.53 -6.77
C ALA A 131 10.91 2.60 -7.78
N VAL A 132 11.80 1.60 -7.77
CA VAL A 132 12.90 1.49 -8.74
C VAL A 132 12.36 1.31 -10.16
N ALA A 133 11.40 0.41 -10.38
CA ALA A 133 10.82 0.20 -11.70
C ALA A 133 10.14 1.48 -12.23
N SER A 134 9.46 2.22 -11.37
CA SER A 134 8.85 3.52 -11.71
C SER A 134 9.92 4.53 -12.14
N ALA A 135 11.02 4.63 -11.39
CA ALA A 135 12.14 5.52 -11.71
C ALA A 135 12.85 5.14 -13.02
N LEU A 136 13.11 3.84 -13.26
CA LEU A 136 13.75 3.35 -14.49
C LEU A 136 12.93 3.68 -15.75
N HIS A 137 11.61 3.70 -15.61
CA HIS A 137 10.69 3.94 -16.73
C HIS A 137 10.23 5.40 -16.83
N GLY A 138 10.72 6.29 -15.98
CA GLY A 138 10.34 7.70 -15.96
C GLY A 138 8.87 7.93 -15.59
N VAL A 139 8.28 7.03 -14.80
CA VAL A 139 6.92 7.18 -14.26
C VAL A 139 7.04 7.90 -12.92
N GLY A 140 6.86 9.22 -12.94
CA GLY A 140 6.98 10.06 -11.74
C GLY A 140 5.73 9.99 -10.85
N ASN A 141 5.88 10.38 -9.57
CA ASN A 141 4.79 10.32 -8.60
C ASN A 141 4.52 11.66 -7.92
N SER A 142 3.24 12.06 -7.91
CA SER A 142 2.73 13.10 -7.03
C SER A 142 2.47 12.48 -5.66
N LEU A 143 3.15 12.95 -4.61
CA LEU A 143 3.06 12.40 -3.27
C LEU A 143 1.87 13.00 -2.50
N HIS A 144 0.94 12.15 -2.06
CA HIS A 144 -0.27 12.54 -1.34
C HIS A 144 -0.29 11.96 0.08
N LYS A 145 0.17 12.75 1.06
CA LYS A 145 0.15 12.37 2.49
C LYS A 145 -1.25 12.17 3.06
N ASP A 146 -2.25 12.83 2.45
CA ASP A 146 -3.65 12.72 2.88
C ASP A 146 -4.42 11.60 2.15
N LEU A 147 -3.74 10.77 1.35
CA LEU A 147 -4.40 9.66 0.65
C LEU A 147 -4.91 8.58 1.63
N MET A 148 -4.15 8.31 2.70
CA MET A 148 -4.52 7.34 3.72
C MET A 148 -4.09 7.75 5.13
N ILE A 149 -4.67 7.09 6.13
CA ILE A 149 -4.20 7.07 7.53
C ILE A 149 -3.67 5.70 7.91
N GLN A 150 -2.81 5.66 8.92
CA GLN A 150 -2.21 4.45 9.50
C GLN A 150 -2.45 4.40 11.02
N PRO A 151 -3.61 3.94 11.48
CA PRO A 151 -3.85 3.68 12.91
C PRO A 151 -2.83 2.67 13.47
N PRO A 152 -2.47 2.77 14.76
CA PRO A 152 -2.99 3.71 15.75
C PRO A 152 -2.31 5.09 15.74
N TRP A 153 -1.37 5.34 14.82
CA TRP A 153 -0.57 6.58 14.78
C TRP A 153 -1.39 7.79 14.34
N ASP A 154 -2.25 7.59 13.35
CA ASP A 154 -3.18 8.62 12.89
C ASP A 154 -4.52 8.49 13.62
N LEU A 155 -4.85 9.51 14.42
CA LEU A 155 -5.96 9.45 15.38
C LEU A 155 -7.35 9.70 14.76
N GLU A 156 -7.40 10.36 13.61
CA GLU A 156 -8.64 10.77 12.98
C GLU A 156 -8.57 10.65 11.45
N VAL A 157 -9.66 10.17 10.86
CA VAL A 157 -9.82 10.05 9.40
C VAL A 157 -9.86 11.44 8.74
N GLY A 158 -10.58 12.40 9.33
CA GLY A 158 -10.72 13.76 8.77
C GLY A 158 -11.16 13.72 7.30
N ASP A 159 -10.40 14.41 6.44
CA ASP A 159 -10.61 14.48 4.99
C ASP A 159 -9.88 13.43 4.15
N LYS A 160 -9.25 12.46 4.82
CA LYS A 160 -8.49 11.38 4.17
C LYS A 160 -9.43 10.26 3.71
N TYR A 161 -8.94 9.43 2.79
CA TYR A 161 -9.81 8.52 2.02
C TYR A 161 -9.72 7.04 2.41
N ILE A 162 -8.54 6.59 2.82
CA ILE A 162 -8.23 5.19 3.11
C ILE A 162 -7.78 5.05 4.56
N ILE A 163 -8.25 4.01 5.24
CA ILE A 163 -7.67 3.52 6.49
C ILE A 163 -6.84 2.28 6.17
N HIS A 164 -5.55 2.27 6.52
CA HIS A 164 -4.63 1.16 6.25
C HIS A 164 -4.24 0.44 7.54
N TYR A 165 -4.66 -0.82 7.69
CA TYR A 165 -4.42 -1.64 8.89
C TYR A 165 -3.10 -2.41 8.84
N THR A 166 -2.01 -1.68 8.84
CA THR A 166 -0.68 -2.31 8.87
C THR A 166 -0.21 -2.62 10.31
N TYR A 167 -0.55 -1.76 11.28
CA TYR A 167 -0.09 -1.87 12.66
C TYR A 167 -1.14 -2.47 13.60
N GLY A 168 -0.67 -3.19 14.62
CA GLY A 168 -1.50 -3.63 15.73
C GLY A 168 -1.97 -2.44 16.57
N CYS A 169 -3.25 -2.44 16.91
CA CYS A 169 -3.90 -1.48 17.79
C CYS A 169 -4.06 -2.11 19.17
N ASP A 170 -3.07 -1.91 20.03
CA ASP A 170 -3.01 -2.47 21.37
C ASP A 170 -3.27 -1.38 22.42
N TYR A 171 -4.32 -1.54 23.23
CA TYR A 171 -4.77 -0.54 24.21
C TYR A 171 -5.01 -1.16 25.58
N ASN A 172 -4.82 -0.38 26.64
CA ASN A 172 -5.34 -0.73 27.96
C ASN A 172 -6.83 -0.37 28.07
N MET A 173 -7.48 -0.79 29.16
CA MET A 173 -8.91 -0.52 29.37
C MET A 173 -9.25 0.96 29.62
N LYS A 174 -8.25 1.84 29.76
CA LYS A 174 -8.42 3.30 29.83
C LYS A 174 -8.35 3.98 28.45
N GLY A 175 -8.14 3.21 27.38
CA GLY A 175 -8.02 3.73 26.02
C GLY A 175 -6.62 4.28 25.69
N GLU A 176 -5.60 3.94 26.47
CA GLU A 176 -4.22 4.36 26.25
C GLU A 176 -3.47 3.30 25.43
N LEU A 177 -2.73 3.73 24.40
CA LEU A 177 -1.99 2.83 23.51
C LEU A 177 -0.81 2.18 24.25
N THR A 178 -0.68 0.85 24.16
CA THR A 178 0.40 0.08 24.82
C THR A 178 1.52 -0.23 23.83
N TYR A 179 2.45 0.71 23.67
CA TYR A 179 3.57 0.58 22.73
C TYR A 179 4.40 -0.69 22.95
N GLY A 180 4.55 -1.49 21.90
CA GLY A 180 5.40 -2.69 21.90
C GLY A 180 4.92 -3.82 22.81
N LYS A 181 3.70 -3.75 23.34
CA LYS A 181 3.11 -4.76 24.22
C LYS A 181 1.70 -5.11 23.75
N ILE A 182 1.31 -6.35 23.99
CA ILE A 182 -0.08 -6.79 23.79
C ILE A 182 -0.94 -6.05 24.82
N GLY A 183 -1.91 -5.29 24.33
CA GLY A 183 -2.87 -4.55 25.16
C GLY A 183 -3.91 -5.47 25.78
N GLU A 184 -4.62 -4.96 26.78
CA GLU A 184 -5.80 -5.63 27.35
C GLU A 184 -6.93 -5.73 26.30
N TRP A 185 -7.03 -4.71 25.45
CA TRP A 185 -7.79 -4.73 24.22
C TRP A 185 -6.83 -4.69 23.03
N ARG A 186 -7.08 -5.50 22.01
CA ARG A 186 -6.24 -5.59 20.81
C ARG A 186 -7.06 -5.76 19.56
N PHE A 187 -6.69 -5.00 18.53
CA PHE A 187 -6.99 -5.31 17.15
C PHE A 187 -5.70 -5.47 16.34
N ASP A 188 -5.46 -6.65 15.79
CA ASP A 188 -4.37 -6.87 14.85
C ASP A 188 -4.84 -7.85 13.76
N LYS A 189 -4.76 -7.43 12.50
CA LYS A 189 -5.14 -8.24 11.34
C LYS A 189 -4.44 -9.60 11.31
N ARG A 190 -3.24 -9.71 11.90
CA ARG A 190 -2.45 -10.95 11.97
C ARG A 190 -3.15 -12.05 12.78
N LEU A 191 -4.08 -11.70 13.67
CA LEU A 191 -4.94 -12.65 14.40
C LEU A 191 -5.98 -13.35 13.49
N TYR A 192 -6.18 -12.80 12.29
CA TYR A 192 -7.21 -13.21 11.32
C TYR A 192 -6.57 -13.69 10.00
N THR A 193 -5.30 -14.12 10.02
CA THR A 193 -4.57 -14.53 8.81
C THR A 193 -5.27 -15.70 8.06
N ASN A 194 -5.88 -16.62 8.80
CA ASN A 194 -6.51 -17.83 8.24
C ASN A 194 -8.04 -17.86 8.37
N LYS A 195 -8.65 -16.77 8.87
CA LYS A 195 -10.09 -16.69 9.12
C LYS A 195 -10.53 -15.24 9.08
N SER A 196 -11.72 -14.97 8.56
CA SER A 196 -12.28 -13.61 8.64
C SER A 196 -12.45 -13.17 10.11
N PRO A 197 -12.31 -11.87 10.40
CA PRO A 197 -12.71 -11.34 11.71
C PRO A 197 -14.17 -11.69 12.03
N PRO A 198 -14.50 -11.99 13.29
CA PRO A 198 -15.88 -12.24 13.70
C PRO A 198 -16.74 -10.99 13.53
N LYS A 199 -18.04 -11.15 13.27
CA LYS A 199 -18.99 -10.03 13.05
C LYS A 199 -19.31 -9.20 14.29
N ASN A 200 -18.88 -9.65 15.47
CA ASN A 200 -19.15 -9.06 16.76
C ASN A 200 -17.85 -8.76 17.50
N LEU A 201 -16.94 -8.07 16.82
CA LEU A 201 -15.68 -7.66 17.41
C LEU A 201 -15.94 -6.75 18.63
N PRO A 202 -15.25 -6.97 19.77
CA PRO A 202 -15.44 -6.17 20.96
C PRO A 202 -15.05 -4.72 20.66
N LEU A 203 -15.96 -3.79 20.98
CA LEU A 203 -15.68 -2.36 20.79
C LEU A 203 -14.42 -1.94 21.58
N PRO A 204 -13.64 -0.99 21.05
CA PRO A 204 -12.51 -0.45 21.78
C PRO A 204 -12.94 0.22 23.09
N PRO A 205 -12.06 0.25 24.11
CA PRO A 205 -12.29 1.01 25.34
C PRO A 205 -12.60 2.48 25.08
N ALA A 206 -13.26 3.13 26.05
CA ALA A 206 -13.45 4.57 26.01
C ALA A 206 -12.08 5.29 25.96
N GLY A 207 -11.99 6.37 25.18
CA GLY A 207 -10.74 7.14 25.03
C GLY A 207 -9.86 6.71 23.84
N VAL A 208 -10.16 5.58 23.20
CA VAL A 208 -9.48 5.14 21.98
C VAL A 208 -9.76 6.11 20.81
N ALA A 209 -8.77 6.29 19.95
CA ALA A 209 -8.81 7.20 18.81
C ALA A 209 -10.01 6.95 17.87
N ARG A 210 -10.56 8.02 17.30
CA ARG A 210 -11.74 7.95 16.42
C ARG A 210 -11.48 7.15 15.15
N SER A 211 -10.25 7.14 14.65
CA SER A 211 -9.84 6.25 13.56
C SER A 211 -10.15 4.80 13.92
N VAL A 212 -9.60 4.32 15.05
CA VAL A 212 -9.80 2.96 15.57
C VAL A 212 -11.26 2.63 15.87
N VAL A 213 -12.01 3.57 16.44
CA VAL A 213 -13.45 3.37 16.74
C VAL A 213 -14.27 3.16 15.46
N ARG A 214 -14.03 3.98 14.42
CA ARG A 214 -14.78 3.93 13.17
C ARG A 214 -14.58 2.59 12.44
N ASP A 215 -13.42 1.99 12.61
CA ASP A 215 -13.05 0.69 12.04
C ASP A 215 -14.00 -0.41 12.48
N PHE A 216 -14.28 -0.46 13.79
CA PHE A 216 -15.16 -1.47 14.38
C PHE A 216 -16.60 -1.27 13.96
N TYR A 217 -17.04 -0.03 13.70
CA TYR A 217 -18.35 0.17 13.08
C TYR A 217 -18.41 -0.46 11.69
N TYR A 218 -17.38 -0.32 10.85
CA TYR A 218 -17.39 -0.95 9.53
C TYR A 218 -17.28 -2.48 9.58
N PHE A 219 -16.44 -3.06 10.44
CA PHE A 219 -16.33 -4.51 10.56
C PHE A 219 -17.57 -5.19 11.15
N ASN A 220 -18.33 -4.50 12.01
CA ASN A 220 -19.56 -5.07 12.60
C ASN A 220 -20.80 -4.87 11.70
N LEU A 221 -20.74 -4.03 10.65
CA LEU A 221 -21.86 -3.76 9.75
C LEU A 221 -21.96 -4.72 8.54
N TYR A 222 -20.93 -5.52 8.27
CA TYR A 222 -20.86 -6.47 7.14
C TYR A 222 -20.60 -7.90 7.61
#